data_AF-A0A524C7P5-F1
#
_entry.id   AF-A0A524C7P5-F1
#
_cell.length_a   1.000
_cell.length_b   1.000
_cell.length_c   1.000
_cell.angle_alpha   90.00
_cell.angle_beta   90.00
_cell.angle_gamma   90.00
#
_symmetry.space_group_name_H-M   'P 1'
#
loop_
_entity.id
_entity.type
_entity.pdbx_description
1 polymer ?
#
loop_
_entity_poly.entity_id
_entity_poly.type
_entity_poly.pdbx_seq_one_letter_code
_entity_poly.pdbx_strand_id
1 'polypeptide(L)'
;MVVLVDKDTRVIVQGITGSQGTFHSEAMLAYGTKIVAGVTPGKAGESVHGVPVYDSVERAKKAEDANASIIFVPAPFAGDAALEAIAADLNPVVVITEHVPVKDEIRVIHAAKRKEITVIGPNTPGIITPGAKQKVGIMPGHVFSDGEVGLMSRSGTLTYEIAAGMTSAGIGISTAIGLGGDPCVGLTPIEAVKLFQDDKDTKALVLVGEIGGDAEERAAAYIKDNYDLPVVGFIAGRTAPPGKRMGHAGAIISGSTGTAAAKIKAMEAAGFGVAERPSDVARLLKELM
;
A
#
# COMPACT_ATOMS: atom_id res chain seq x y z
N MET A 1 -7.44 -15.95 3.91
CA MET A 1 -8.45 -14.89 3.73
C MET A 1 -7.71 -13.84 2.98
N VAL A 2 -8.17 -13.45 1.80
CA VAL A 2 -7.41 -12.53 0.95
C VAL A 2 -7.20 -11.20 1.68
N VAL A 3 -5.99 -10.66 1.59
CA VAL A 3 -5.61 -9.43 2.28
C VAL A 3 -6.31 -8.22 1.65
N LEU A 4 -7.30 -7.67 2.36
CA LEU A 4 -8.02 -6.41 2.13
C LEU A 4 -8.82 -6.26 0.83
N VAL A 5 -8.33 -6.72 -0.33
CA VAL A 5 -9.00 -6.57 -1.63
C VAL A 5 -9.09 -7.89 -2.37
N ASP A 6 -10.30 -8.24 -2.80
CA ASP A 6 -10.65 -9.49 -3.45
C ASP A 6 -11.67 -9.29 -4.58
N LYS A 7 -12.10 -10.37 -5.23
CA LYS A 7 -13.06 -10.33 -6.34
C LYS A 7 -14.41 -9.65 -6.01
N ASP A 8 -14.77 -9.58 -4.73
CA ASP A 8 -16.03 -9.02 -4.25
C ASP A 8 -15.88 -7.56 -3.80
N THR A 9 -14.64 -7.02 -3.84
CA THR A 9 -14.34 -5.62 -3.57
C THR A 9 -14.95 -4.71 -4.63
N ARG A 10 -15.67 -3.68 -4.20
CA ARG A 10 -16.41 -2.70 -5.00
C ARG A 10 -15.89 -1.31 -4.69
N VAL A 11 -15.17 -0.71 -5.62
CA VAL A 11 -14.33 0.46 -5.38
C VAL A 11 -15.02 1.75 -5.82
N ILE A 12 -14.98 2.77 -4.95
CA ILE A 12 -15.24 4.18 -5.28
C ILE A 12 -13.91 4.88 -5.61
N VAL A 13 -13.90 5.65 -6.70
CA VAL A 13 -12.78 6.55 -7.04
C VAL A 13 -13.13 8.00 -6.68
N GLN A 14 -12.52 8.53 -5.62
CA GLN A 14 -12.64 9.95 -5.28
C GLN A 14 -11.67 10.78 -6.12
N GLY A 15 -12.18 11.81 -6.78
CA GLY A 15 -11.44 12.59 -7.78
C GLY A 15 -11.41 11.92 -9.16
N ILE A 16 -12.39 11.06 -9.49
CA ILE A 16 -12.41 10.28 -10.73
C ILE A 16 -12.30 11.13 -11.99
N THR A 17 -12.86 12.34 -12.01
CA THR A 17 -12.89 13.19 -13.20
C THR A 17 -11.61 14.04 -13.36
N GLY A 18 -10.69 13.97 -12.40
CA GLY A 18 -9.37 14.59 -12.49
C GLY A 18 -8.43 13.76 -13.37
N SER A 19 -7.36 14.36 -13.88
CA SER A 19 -6.43 13.72 -14.82
C SER A 19 -5.91 12.34 -14.32
N GLN A 20 -5.41 12.29 -13.08
CA GLN A 20 -4.91 11.04 -12.48
C GLN A 20 -6.03 10.04 -12.18
N GLY A 21 -7.18 10.52 -11.68
CA GLY A 21 -8.36 9.69 -11.43
C GLY A 21 -8.86 9.01 -12.70
N THR A 22 -9.00 9.76 -13.79
CA THR A 22 -9.45 9.25 -15.10
C THR A 22 -8.48 8.21 -15.65
N PHE A 23 -7.17 8.54 -15.67
CA PHE A 23 -6.14 7.66 -16.22
C PHE A 23 -6.02 6.34 -15.45
N HIS A 24 -5.96 6.41 -14.12
CA HIS A 24 -5.83 5.20 -13.32
C HIS A 24 -7.14 4.42 -13.20
N SER A 25 -8.31 5.05 -13.33
CA SER A 25 -9.58 4.33 -13.44
C SER A 25 -9.62 3.45 -14.69
N GLU A 26 -9.18 3.96 -15.84
CA GLU A 26 -9.04 3.16 -17.06
C GLU A 26 -8.12 1.95 -16.84
N ALA A 27 -6.92 2.20 -16.27
CA ALA A 27 -5.94 1.15 -16.03
C ALA A 27 -6.39 0.10 -15.00
N MET A 28 -7.18 0.51 -14.00
CA MET A 28 -7.77 -0.39 -13.00
C MET A 28 -8.90 -1.23 -13.61
N LEU A 29 -9.81 -0.61 -14.37
CA LEU A 29 -10.86 -1.32 -15.12
C LEU A 29 -10.26 -2.34 -16.10
N ALA A 30 -9.24 -1.94 -16.86
CA ALA A 30 -8.55 -2.82 -17.80
C ALA A 30 -7.85 -4.02 -17.13
N TYR A 31 -7.48 -3.88 -15.85
CA TYR A 31 -6.89 -4.99 -15.07
C TYR A 31 -7.95 -5.98 -14.54
N GLY A 32 -9.19 -5.51 -14.36
CA GLY A 32 -10.29 -6.30 -13.79
C GLY A 32 -10.88 -5.72 -12.49
N THR A 33 -10.37 -4.58 -12.01
CA THR A 33 -10.87 -3.95 -10.79
C THR A 33 -12.33 -3.53 -10.96
N LYS A 34 -13.15 -3.85 -9.96
CA LYS A 34 -14.58 -3.51 -9.98
C LYS A 34 -14.80 -2.11 -9.43
N ILE A 35 -14.62 -1.11 -10.30
CA ILE A 35 -14.98 0.28 -10.00
C ILE A 35 -16.47 0.46 -10.21
N VAL A 36 -17.20 0.85 -9.17
CA VAL A 36 -18.67 0.93 -9.19
C VAL A 36 -19.18 2.36 -9.20
N ALA A 37 -18.39 3.30 -8.67
CA ALA A 37 -18.72 4.71 -8.68
C ALA A 37 -17.46 5.57 -8.69
N GLY A 38 -17.62 6.80 -9.16
CA GLY A 38 -16.68 7.87 -8.91
C GLY A 38 -17.34 9.01 -8.15
N VAL A 39 -16.53 9.79 -7.44
CA VAL A 39 -16.97 10.97 -6.71
C VAL A 39 -16.20 12.19 -7.20
N THR A 40 -16.93 13.22 -7.62
CA THR A 40 -16.39 14.57 -7.81
C THR A 40 -17.50 15.57 -7.49
N PRO A 41 -17.39 16.33 -6.39
CA PRO A 41 -18.41 17.32 -6.02
C PRO A 41 -18.73 18.29 -7.17
N GLY A 42 -20.01 18.46 -7.46
CA GLY A 42 -20.51 19.33 -8.53
C GLY A 42 -20.59 18.67 -9.92
N LYS A 43 -20.29 17.38 -10.03
CA LYS A 43 -20.32 16.61 -11.28
C LYS A 43 -21.22 15.37 -11.24
N ALA A 44 -22.16 15.31 -10.30
CA ALA A 44 -23.12 14.21 -10.28
C ALA A 44 -23.90 14.11 -11.60
N GLY A 45 -24.07 12.87 -12.08
CA GLY A 45 -24.75 12.57 -13.36
C GLY A 45 -23.81 12.46 -14.55
N GLU A 46 -22.53 12.83 -14.41
CA GLU A 46 -21.49 12.50 -15.40
C GLU A 46 -21.12 11.00 -15.33
N SER A 47 -20.34 10.55 -16.32
CA SER A 47 -19.73 9.22 -16.31
C SER A 47 -18.28 9.27 -16.79
N VAL A 48 -17.40 8.48 -16.19
CA VAL A 48 -16.00 8.30 -16.61
C VAL A 48 -15.78 6.82 -16.94
N HIS A 49 -15.42 6.49 -18.19
CA HIS A 49 -15.25 5.10 -18.63
C HIS A 49 -16.45 4.19 -18.33
N GLY A 50 -17.66 4.74 -18.39
CA GLY A 50 -18.90 4.04 -18.06
C GLY A 50 -19.21 3.94 -16.55
N VAL A 51 -18.36 4.47 -15.67
CA VAL A 51 -18.58 4.54 -14.23
C VAL A 51 -19.40 5.80 -13.88
N PRO A 52 -20.53 5.68 -13.17
CA PRO A 52 -21.35 6.82 -12.77
C PRO A 52 -20.63 7.72 -11.75
N VAL A 53 -20.80 9.03 -11.88
CA VAL A 53 -20.23 10.04 -10.99
C VAL A 53 -21.29 10.59 -10.04
N TYR A 54 -20.93 10.70 -8.76
CA TYR A 54 -21.75 11.23 -7.68
C TYR A 54 -21.08 12.45 -7.01
N ASP A 55 -21.88 13.27 -6.32
CA ASP A 55 -21.37 14.43 -5.57
C ASP A 55 -20.70 14.05 -4.24
N SER A 56 -21.09 12.92 -3.64
CA SER A 56 -20.59 12.47 -2.33
C SER A 56 -20.41 10.95 -2.26
N VAL A 57 -19.49 10.53 -1.39
CA VAL A 57 -19.21 9.11 -1.12
C VAL A 57 -20.42 8.41 -0.51
N GLU A 58 -21.17 9.07 0.36
CA GLU A 58 -22.39 8.50 0.96
C GLU A 58 -23.42 8.11 -0.12
N ARG A 59 -23.66 8.99 -1.10
CA ARG A 59 -24.60 8.73 -2.20
C ARG A 59 -24.09 7.61 -3.09
N ALA A 60 -22.81 7.65 -3.47
CA ALA A 60 -22.17 6.61 -4.26
C ALA A 60 -22.26 5.24 -3.57
N LYS A 61 -21.90 5.17 -2.27
CA LYS A 61 -21.96 3.92 -1.49
C LYS A 61 -23.38 3.37 -1.43
N LYS A 62 -24.37 4.22 -1.13
CA LYS A 62 -25.77 3.80 -1.02
C LYS A 62 -26.33 3.29 -2.35
N ALA A 63 -25.96 3.91 -3.47
CA ALA A 63 -26.45 3.54 -4.79
C ALA A 63 -25.76 2.28 -5.33
N GLU A 64 -24.46 2.14 -5.09
CA GLU A 64 -23.63 1.15 -5.78
C GLU A 64 -23.09 0.03 -4.87
N ASP A 65 -23.48 0.02 -3.60
CA ASP A 65 -23.05 -0.95 -2.58
C ASP A 65 -21.51 -1.06 -2.54
N ALA A 66 -20.83 0.08 -2.52
CA ALA A 66 -19.37 0.12 -2.47
C ALA A 66 -18.84 -0.22 -1.08
N ASN A 67 -17.71 -0.91 -1.03
CA ASN A 67 -17.04 -1.30 0.22
C ASN A 67 -15.61 -0.79 0.33
N ALA A 68 -14.99 -0.25 -0.73
CA ALA A 68 -13.64 0.31 -0.69
C ALA A 68 -13.57 1.68 -1.39
N SER A 69 -12.54 2.47 -1.08
CA SER A 69 -12.27 3.74 -1.76
C SER A 69 -10.81 3.88 -2.15
N ILE A 70 -10.57 4.52 -3.30
CA ILE A 70 -9.27 5.07 -3.69
C ILE A 70 -9.38 6.58 -3.92
N ILE A 71 -8.34 7.33 -3.57
CA ILE A 71 -8.32 8.80 -3.57
C ILE A 71 -7.21 9.33 -4.47
N PHE A 72 -7.61 10.08 -5.50
CA PHE A 72 -6.74 10.86 -6.40
C PHE A 72 -6.93 12.38 -6.22
N VAL A 73 -7.47 12.78 -5.08
CA VAL A 73 -7.77 14.17 -4.73
C VAL A 73 -6.47 14.91 -4.36
N PRO A 74 -6.24 16.16 -4.82
CA PRO A 74 -5.04 16.93 -4.47
C PRO A 74 -4.81 17.09 -2.97
N ALA A 75 -3.55 17.22 -2.55
CA ALA A 75 -3.12 17.22 -1.15
C ALA A 75 -3.92 18.13 -0.20
N PRO A 76 -4.29 19.38 -0.56
CA PRO A 76 -5.07 20.24 0.32
C PRO A 76 -6.46 19.70 0.69
N PHE A 77 -7.00 18.75 -0.08
CA PHE A 77 -8.34 18.20 0.10
C PHE A 77 -8.34 16.69 0.35
N ALA A 78 -7.18 16.02 0.24
CA ALA A 78 -7.06 14.57 0.40
C ALA A 78 -7.43 14.08 1.80
N GLY A 79 -7.10 14.86 2.85
CA GLY A 79 -7.47 14.54 4.23
C GLY A 79 -8.98 14.50 4.43
N ASP A 80 -9.71 15.50 3.94
CA ASP A 80 -11.16 15.56 4.05
C ASP A 80 -11.84 14.48 3.20
N ALA A 81 -11.32 14.18 2.00
CA ALA A 81 -11.79 13.06 1.17
C ALA A 81 -11.62 11.69 1.86
N ALA A 82 -10.50 11.49 2.56
CA ALA A 82 -10.28 10.27 3.35
C ALA A 82 -11.23 10.19 4.54
N LEU A 83 -11.47 11.30 5.24
CA LEU A 83 -12.45 11.36 6.33
C LEU A 83 -13.88 11.10 5.83
N GLU A 84 -14.24 11.53 4.62
CA GLU A 84 -15.55 11.23 4.01
C GLU A 84 -15.73 9.72 3.77
N ALA A 85 -14.72 9.05 3.21
CA ALA A 85 -14.75 7.59 3.03
C ALA A 85 -14.80 6.80 4.34
N ILE A 86 -14.03 7.25 5.35
CA ILE A 86 -14.06 6.67 6.70
C ILE A 86 -15.43 6.89 7.36
N ALA A 87 -16.02 8.07 7.20
CA ALA A 87 -17.36 8.37 7.71
C ALA A 87 -18.41 7.47 7.08
N ALA A 88 -18.26 7.15 5.79
CA ALA A 88 -19.11 6.24 5.04
C ALA A 88 -18.82 4.75 5.29
N ASP A 89 -17.93 4.37 6.20
CA ASP A 89 -17.57 2.97 6.52
C ASP A 89 -17.09 2.19 5.28
N LEU A 90 -16.18 2.78 4.49
CA LEU A 90 -15.44 2.08 3.43
C LEU A 90 -14.14 1.52 4.00
N ASN A 91 -13.79 0.29 3.63
CA ASN A 91 -12.59 -0.41 4.06
C ASN A 91 -12.12 -1.41 2.98
N PRO A 92 -10.92 -1.24 2.38
CA PRO A 92 -9.91 -0.23 2.71
C PRO A 92 -10.19 1.16 2.11
N VAL A 93 -9.50 2.16 2.65
CA VAL A 93 -9.37 3.51 2.06
C VAL A 93 -7.93 3.72 1.59
N VAL A 94 -7.71 3.83 0.29
CA VAL A 94 -6.38 3.95 -0.34
C VAL A 94 -6.13 5.40 -0.74
N VAL A 95 -5.12 6.03 -0.15
CA VAL A 95 -4.79 7.44 -0.38
C VAL A 95 -3.54 7.56 -1.22
N ILE A 96 -3.67 7.72 -2.53
CA ILE A 96 -2.52 7.77 -3.44
C ILE A 96 -1.73 9.08 -3.28
N THR A 97 -2.44 10.16 -2.96
CA THR A 97 -1.93 11.53 -2.92
C THR A 97 -0.65 11.67 -2.09
N GLU A 98 0.37 12.28 -2.68
CA GLU A 98 1.60 12.70 -2.01
C GLU A 98 1.48 14.15 -1.50
N HIS A 99 2.31 14.51 -0.51
CA HIS A 99 2.38 15.84 0.12
C HIS A 99 1.16 16.21 0.96
N VAL A 100 0.45 15.21 1.49
CA VAL A 100 -0.60 15.43 2.47
C VAL A 100 0.02 16.08 3.71
N PRO A 101 -0.60 17.12 4.30
CA PRO A 101 -0.08 17.69 5.54
C PRO A 101 -0.10 16.66 6.67
N VAL A 102 0.99 16.52 7.42
CA VAL A 102 1.09 15.58 8.57
C VAL A 102 -0.04 15.75 9.58
N LYS A 103 -0.54 16.99 9.77
CA LYS A 103 -1.72 17.23 10.62
C LYS A 103 -2.96 16.48 10.14
N ASP A 104 -3.17 16.41 8.83
CA ASP A 104 -4.30 15.72 8.25
C ASP A 104 -4.08 14.20 8.22
N GLU A 105 -2.84 13.74 8.01
CA GLU A 105 -2.47 12.33 8.20
C GLU A 105 -2.89 11.85 9.61
N ILE A 106 -2.46 12.56 10.66
CA ILE A 106 -2.79 12.22 12.05
C ILE A 106 -4.30 12.18 12.29
N ARG A 107 -5.06 13.16 11.74
CA ARG A 107 -6.52 13.21 11.86
C ARG A 107 -7.19 12.01 11.20
N VAL A 108 -6.78 11.68 9.97
CA VAL A 108 -7.31 10.54 9.19
C VAL A 108 -7.01 9.23 9.91
N ILE A 109 -5.77 9.03 10.35
CA ILE A 109 -5.35 7.82 11.08
C ILE A 109 -6.16 7.66 12.35
N HIS A 110 -6.32 8.73 13.15
CA HIS A 110 -7.11 8.67 14.37
C HIS A 110 -8.57 8.28 14.11
N ALA A 111 -9.20 8.88 13.09
CA ALA A 111 -10.59 8.56 12.72
C ALA A 111 -10.73 7.10 12.24
N ALA A 112 -9.78 6.63 11.43
CA ALA A 112 -9.77 5.25 10.91
C ALA A 112 -9.63 4.22 12.02
N LYS A 113 -8.69 4.42 12.97
CA LYS A 113 -8.49 3.50 14.11
C LYS A 113 -9.73 3.39 14.99
N ARG A 114 -10.48 4.48 15.19
CA ARG A 114 -11.73 4.46 15.97
C ARG A 114 -12.85 3.64 15.33
N LYS A 115 -12.77 3.38 14.02
CA LYS A 115 -13.75 2.61 13.25
C LYS A 115 -13.20 1.26 12.76
N GLU A 116 -11.98 0.90 13.15
CA GLU A 116 -11.29 -0.31 12.67
C GLU A 116 -11.19 -0.39 11.14
N ILE A 117 -11.07 0.78 10.49
CA ILE A 117 -10.91 0.91 9.04
C ILE A 117 -9.42 0.92 8.70
N THR A 118 -9.04 0.16 7.66
CA THR A 118 -7.68 0.17 7.14
C THR A 118 -7.50 1.31 6.15
N VAL A 119 -6.56 2.20 6.43
CA VAL A 119 -6.10 3.24 5.51
C VAL A 119 -4.74 2.84 4.95
N ILE A 120 -4.61 2.80 3.62
CA ILE A 120 -3.34 2.51 2.93
C ILE A 120 -2.78 3.84 2.40
N GLY A 121 -1.53 4.15 2.74
CA GLY A 121 -0.92 5.46 2.44
C GLY A 121 -1.05 6.49 3.58
N PRO A 122 -0.93 7.80 3.30
CA PRO A 122 -0.84 8.40 1.96
C PRO A 122 0.49 8.15 1.24
N ASN A 123 0.70 8.79 0.08
CA ASN A 123 1.92 8.66 -0.72
C ASN A 123 2.29 7.21 -1.00
N THR A 124 1.35 6.45 -1.58
CA THR A 124 1.46 5.02 -1.82
C THR A 124 1.12 4.66 -3.25
N PRO A 125 1.74 3.59 -3.82
CA PRO A 125 1.25 3.00 -5.06
C PRO A 125 -0.14 2.35 -4.93
N GLY A 126 -0.61 2.04 -3.72
CA GLY A 126 -1.87 1.36 -3.43
C GLY A 126 -1.70 -0.13 -3.11
N ILE A 127 -2.72 -0.95 -3.45
CA ILE A 127 -2.76 -2.39 -3.20
C ILE A 127 -3.16 -3.17 -4.47
N ILE A 128 -2.59 -4.37 -4.65
CA ILE A 128 -2.91 -5.27 -5.76
C ILE A 128 -2.92 -6.74 -5.29
N THR A 129 -3.95 -7.48 -5.71
CA THR A 129 -4.10 -8.92 -5.47
C THR A 129 -4.25 -9.60 -6.83
N PRO A 130 -3.15 -10.15 -7.38
CA PRO A 130 -3.13 -10.65 -8.76
C PRO A 130 -4.11 -11.79 -9.04
N GLY A 131 -4.23 -12.75 -8.12
CA GLY A 131 -5.17 -13.87 -8.23
C GLY A 131 -6.64 -13.43 -8.27
N ALA A 132 -6.98 -12.36 -7.56
CA ALA A 132 -8.33 -11.78 -7.56
C ALA A 132 -8.58 -10.79 -8.71
N LYS A 133 -7.57 -10.51 -9.54
CA LYS A 133 -7.60 -9.46 -10.58
C LYS A 133 -8.04 -8.09 -10.03
N GLN A 134 -7.66 -7.80 -8.78
CA GLN A 134 -7.93 -6.50 -8.16
C GLN A 134 -6.66 -5.68 -8.07
N LYS A 135 -6.76 -4.45 -8.57
CA LYS A 135 -5.73 -3.43 -8.48
C LYS A 135 -6.39 -2.13 -8.04
N VAL A 136 -6.08 -1.68 -6.83
CA VAL A 136 -6.56 -0.41 -6.26
C VAL A 136 -5.34 0.49 -6.07
N GLY A 137 -4.90 1.11 -7.17
CA GLY A 137 -3.66 1.87 -7.17
C GLY A 137 -3.10 2.23 -8.55
N ILE A 138 -1.85 2.68 -8.54
CA ILE A 138 -1.14 3.20 -9.71
C ILE A 138 -0.09 2.24 -10.28
N MET A 139 0.13 1.09 -9.63
CA MET A 139 1.15 0.10 -10.00
C MET A 139 0.90 -0.54 -11.39
N PRO A 140 1.94 -0.91 -12.14
CA PRO A 140 1.78 -1.60 -13.42
C PRO A 140 1.37 -3.06 -13.20
N GLY A 141 0.11 -3.43 -13.48
CA GLY A 141 -0.41 -4.76 -13.13
C GLY A 141 0.29 -5.96 -13.79
N HIS A 142 0.97 -5.75 -14.93
CA HIS A 142 1.63 -6.83 -15.68
C HIS A 142 2.91 -7.36 -15.01
N VAL A 143 3.50 -6.65 -14.05
CA VAL A 143 4.69 -7.13 -13.32
C VAL A 143 4.35 -7.97 -12.10
N PHE A 144 3.06 -8.11 -11.77
CA PHE A 144 2.58 -8.88 -10.63
C PHE A 144 1.89 -10.15 -11.13
N SER A 145 2.57 -11.28 -10.98
CA SER A 145 1.99 -12.61 -11.21
C SER A 145 1.31 -13.14 -9.95
N ASP A 146 0.32 -14.01 -10.12
CA ASP A 146 -0.39 -14.66 -9.02
C ASP A 146 0.48 -15.74 -8.34
N GLY A 147 0.40 -15.84 -7.02
CA GLY A 147 1.12 -16.84 -6.23
C GLY A 147 0.98 -16.60 -4.73
N GLU A 148 2.00 -16.98 -3.98
CA GLU A 148 1.90 -17.19 -2.52
C GLU A 148 2.80 -16.29 -1.67
N VAL A 149 3.46 -15.30 -2.27
CA VAL A 149 4.34 -14.38 -1.54
C VAL A 149 3.63 -13.06 -1.27
N GLY A 150 3.48 -12.70 0.00
CA GLY A 150 3.04 -11.38 0.41
C GLY A 150 4.16 -10.36 0.19
N LEU A 151 3.83 -9.17 -0.31
CA LEU A 151 4.81 -8.10 -0.55
C LEU A 151 4.33 -6.80 0.09
N MET A 152 5.09 -6.23 1.02
CA MET A 152 4.79 -4.91 1.57
C MET A 152 5.99 -3.97 1.46
N SER A 153 5.72 -2.71 1.17
CA SER A 153 6.77 -1.75 0.83
C SER A 153 6.42 -0.31 1.16
N ARG A 154 7.40 0.48 1.58
CA ARG A 154 7.27 1.94 1.69
C ARG A 154 7.52 2.70 0.38
N SER A 155 8.03 2.02 -0.65
CA SER A 155 8.43 2.64 -1.92
C SER A 155 7.63 2.10 -3.10
N GLY A 156 7.16 2.99 -3.99
CA GLY A 156 6.41 2.60 -5.19
C GLY A 156 7.24 1.80 -6.20
N THR A 157 8.16 2.47 -6.91
CA THR A 157 8.91 1.88 -8.03
C THR A 157 9.78 0.70 -7.64
N LEU A 158 10.36 0.72 -6.44
CA LEU A 158 11.14 -0.39 -5.91
C LEU A 158 10.28 -1.65 -5.70
N THR A 159 9.00 -1.49 -5.32
CA THR A 159 8.06 -2.61 -5.27
C THR A 159 7.89 -3.26 -6.63
N TYR A 160 7.86 -2.46 -7.70
CA TYR A 160 7.64 -2.96 -9.06
C TYR A 160 8.87 -3.69 -9.57
N GLU A 161 10.07 -3.18 -9.27
CA GLU A 161 11.33 -3.85 -9.59
C GLU A 161 11.42 -5.23 -8.92
N ILE A 162 11.11 -5.30 -7.62
CA ILE A 162 11.12 -6.55 -6.86
C ILE A 162 10.04 -7.51 -7.39
N ALA A 163 8.81 -7.02 -7.61
CA ALA A 163 7.72 -7.83 -8.16
C ALA A 163 8.04 -8.37 -9.57
N ALA A 164 8.65 -7.57 -10.43
CA ALA A 164 9.10 -7.99 -11.75
C ALA A 164 10.19 -9.07 -11.66
N GLY A 165 11.15 -8.91 -10.73
CA GLY A 165 12.20 -9.89 -10.47
C GLY A 165 11.65 -11.22 -9.95
N MET A 166 10.70 -11.16 -9.01
CA MET A 166 9.98 -12.33 -8.49
C MET A 166 9.21 -13.05 -9.61
N THR A 167 8.38 -12.30 -10.37
CA THR A 167 7.60 -12.85 -11.49
C THR A 167 8.50 -13.51 -12.53
N SER A 168 9.61 -12.86 -12.91
CA SER A 168 10.58 -13.42 -13.87
C SER A 168 11.27 -14.67 -13.34
N ALA A 169 11.38 -14.82 -12.02
CA ALA A 169 11.93 -15.99 -11.36
C ALA A 169 10.88 -17.11 -11.14
N GLY A 170 9.62 -16.91 -11.56
CA GLY A 170 8.51 -17.85 -11.35
C GLY A 170 7.91 -17.79 -9.94
N ILE A 171 8.14 -16.71 -9.20
CA ILE A 171 7.61 -16.50 -7.85
C ILE A 171 6.45 -15.51 -7.95
N GLY A 172 5.25 -15.99 -7.68
CA GLY A 172 4.05 -15.18 -7.70
C GLY A 172 3.75 -14.50 -6.37
N ILE A 173 2.85 -13.52 -6.43
CA ILE A 173 2.50 -12.62 -5.33
C ILE A 173 1.05 -12.86 -4.94
N SER A 174 0.80 -13.09 -3.64
CA SER A 174 -0.56 -13.22 -3.10
C SER A 174 -1.25 -11.86 -3.08
N THR A 175 -0.65 -10.89 -2.37
CA THR A 175 -1.06 -9.49 -2.35
C THR A 175 0.18 -8.61 -2.16
N ALA A 176 0.25 -7.50 -2.91
CA ALA A 176 1.24 -6.46 -2.72
C ALA A 176 0.61 -5.18 -2.18
N ILE A 177 1.19 -4.62 -1.11
CA ILE A 177 0.73 -3.41 -0.42
C ILE A 177 1.83 -2.35 -0.38
N GLY A 178 1.57 -1.20 -0.98
CA GLY A 178 2.34 0.01 -0.69
C GLY A 178 1.87 0.62 0.63
N LEU A 179 2.70 0.62 1.65
CA LEU A 179 2.40 1.20 2.95
C LEU A 179 2.38 2.74 2.90
N GLY A 180 3.25 3.31 2.08
CA GLY A 180 3.41 4.75 1.89
C GLY A 180 4.78 5.29 2.34
N GLY A 181 5.22 6.38 1.72
CA GLY A 181 6.50 7.04 1.99
C GLY A 181 6.44 8.19 3.01
N ASP A 182 5.24 8.55 3.47
CA ASP A 182 5.04 9.69 4.37
C ASP A 182 5.39 9.36 5.84
N PRO A 183 5.65 10.37 6.70
CA PRO A 183 6.07 10.14 8.08
C PRO A 183 5.00 9.46 8.93
N CYS A 184 3.71 9.70 8.64
CA CYS A 184 2.58 9.04 9.28
C CYS A 184 1.75 8.32 8.22
N VAL A 185 1.70 6.99 8.30
CA VAL A 185 0.91 6.14 7.39
C VAL A 185 -0.22 5.44 8.16
N GLY A 186 -1.30 5.13 7.46
CA GLY A 186 -2.48 4.46 8.04
C GLY A 186 -2.23 3.02 8.46
N LEU A 187 -1.69 2.22 7.54
CA LEU A 187 -1.35 0.83 7.74
C LEU A 187 0.15 0.72 8.02
N THR A 188 0.49 0.35 9.24
CA THR A 188 1.89 0.17 9.64
C THR A 188 2.43 -1.19 9.17
N PRO A 189 3.76 -1.38 9.08
CA PRO A 189 4.33 -2.69 8.76
C PRO A 189 3.85 -3.81 9.68
N ILE A 190 3.73 -3.56 11.01
CA ILE A 190 3.24 -4.57 11.96
C ILE A 190 1.79 -4.97 11.67
N GLU A 191 0.95 -4.00 11.34
CA GLU A 191 -0.46 -4.27 11.00
C GLU A 191 -0.57 -5.02 9.68
N ALA A 192 0.27 -4.70 8.69
CA ALA A 192 0.36 -5.46 7.46
C ALA A 192 0.83 -6.90 7.69
N VAL A 193 1.82 -7.13 8.57
CA VAL A 193 2.24 -8.49 8.96
C VAL A 193 1.06 -9.30 9.52
N LYS A 194 0.24 -8.69 10.39
CA LYS A 194 -0.95 -9.36 10.94
C LYS A 194 -1.94 -9.75 9.85
N LEU A 195 -2.18 -8.86 8.88
CA LEU A 195 -3.05 -9.18 7.74
C LEU A 195 -2.51 -10.36 6.92
N PHE A 196 -1.20 -10.40 6.64
CA PHE A 196 -0.59 -11.53 5.94
C PHE A 196 -0.57 -12.81 6.78
N GLN A 197 -0.45 -12.71 8.11
CA GLN A 197 -0.51 -13.85 9.02
C GLN A 197 -1.87 -14.54 8.98
N ASP A 198 -2.95 -13.77 8.84
CA ASP A 198 -4.32 -14.29 8.72
C ASP A 198 -4.63 -14.81 7.30
N ASP A 199 -3.76 -14.52 6.33
CA ASP A 199 -3.90 -14.99 4.96
C ASP A 199 -3.23 -16.35 4.72
N LYS A 200 -4.07 -17.39 4.72
CA LYS A 200 -3.66 -18.77 4.42
C LYS A 200 -2.99 -18.97 3.06
N ASP A 201 -3.22 -18.07 2.09
CA ASP A 201 -2.63 -18.18 0.75
C ASP A 201 -1.21 -17.60 0.71
N THR A 202 -0.82 -16.83 1.73
CA THR A 202 0.53 -16.31 1.88
C THR A 202 1.43 -17.33 2.59
N LYS A 203 2.55 -17.71 1.97
CA LYS A 203 3.55 -18.68 2.47
C LYS A 203 4.91 -18.08 2.77
N ALA A 204 5.18 -16.89 2.27
CA ALA A 204 6.36 -16.10 2.61
C ALA A 204 6.04 -14.61 2.50
N LEU A 205 6.86 -13.77 3.13
CA LEU A 205 6.67 -12.33 3.15
C LEU A 205 7.92 -11.60 2.68
N VAL A 206 7.72 -10.55 1.90
CA VAL A 206 8.77 -9.59 1.55
C VAL A 206 8.46 -8.25 2.20
N LEU A 207 9.40 -7.74 3.00
CA LEU A 207 9.35 -6.41 3.60
C LEU A 207 10.40 -5.49 2.96
N VAL A 208 9.93 -4.49 2.23
CA VAL A 208 10.76 -3.47 1.60
C VAL A 208 10.67 -2.16 2.40
N GLY A 209 11.75 -1.83 3.08
CA GLY A 209 11.88 -0.60 3.85
C GLY A 209 12.85 0.40 3.24
N GLU A 210 12.97 1.53 3.91
CA GLU A 210 13.91 2.59 3.57
C GLU A 210 14.43 3.28 4.85
N ILE A 211 15.30 4.27 4.70
CA ILE A 211 15.75 5.09 5.83
C ILE A 211 14.60 5.88 6.47
N GLY A 212 14.80 6.30 7.71
CA GLY A 212 13.85 7.10 8.49
C GLY A 212 12.88 6.28 9.33
N GLY A 213 12.55 6.81 10.51
CA GLY A 213 11.73 6.15 11.53
C GLY A 213 12.34 4.86 12.07
N ASP A 214 11.58 4.11 12.87
CA ASP A 214 11.96 2.82 13.46
C ASP A 214 10.99 1.68 13.10
N ALA A 215 10.15 1.90 12.08
CA ALA A 215 9.03 1.03 11.75
C ALA A 215 9.48 -0.40 11.38
N GLU A 216 10.55 -0.51 10.60
CA GLU A 216 11.16 -1.78 10.19
C GLU A 216 11.80 -2.52 11.38
N GLU A 217 12.48 -1.80 12.28
CA GLU A 217 13.03 -2.39 13.50
C GLU A 217 11.93 -2.97 14.40
N ARG A 218 10.83 -2.23 14.58
CA ARG A 218 9.66 -2.67 15.35
C ARG A 218 8.95 -3.84 14.67
N ALA A 219 8.86 -3.84 13.34
CA ALA A 219 8.30 -4.94 12.57
C ALA A 219 9.16 -6.21 12.69
N ALA A 220 10.49 -6.08 12.63
CA ALA A 220 11.41 -7.19 12.82
C ALA A 220 11.25 -7.79 14.23
N ALA A 221 11.16 -6.96 15.26
CA ALA A 221 10.89 -7.44 16.63
C ALA A 221 9.54 -8.17 16.74
N TYR A 222 8.48 -7.64 16.11
CA TYR A 222 7.18 -8.31 16.10
C TYR A 222 7.22 -9.65 15.35
N ILE A 223 7.83 -9.70 14.16
CA ILE A 223 7.93 -10.90 13.33
C ILE A 223 8.67 -12.01 14.07
N LYS A 224 9.78 -11.69 14.72
CA LYS A 224 10.58 -12.66 15.49
C LYS A 224 9.76 -13.48 16.49
N ASP A 225 8.80 -12.83 17.15
CA ASP A 225 8.04 -13.43 18.24
C ASP A 225 6.65 -13.93 17.81
N ASN A 226 6.16 -13.56 16.62
CA ASN A 226 4.74 -13.75 16.24
C ASN A 226 4.51 -14.27 14.82
N TYR A 227 5.53 -14.41 13.97
CA TYR A 227 5.34 -14.77 12.56
C TYR A 227 6.30 -15.90 12.14
N ASP A 228 5.74 -17.05 11.78
CA ASP A 228 6.50 -18.29 11.58
C ASP A 228 6.92 -18.53 10.12
N LEU A 229 6.34 -17.80 9.16
CA LEU A 229 6.62 -17.99 7.75
C LEU A 229 7.92 -17.26 7.33
N PRO A 230 8.64 -17.75 6.31
CA PRO A 230 9.84 -17.11 5.80
C PRO A 230 9.64 -15.62 5.47
N VAL A 231 10.59 -14.79 5.88
CA VAL A 231 10.59 -13.35 5.57
C VAL A 231 11.90 -12.92 4.92
N VAL A 232 11.78 -12.20 3.79
CA VAL A 232 12.90 -11.55 3.11
C VAL A 232 12.79 -10.04 3.27
N GLY A 233 13.86 -9.40 3.72
CA GLY A 233 13.93 -7.95 3.93
C GLY A 233 14.81 -7.26 2.91
N PHE A 234 14.43 -6.07 2.46
CA PHE A 234 15.32 -5.16 1.72
C PHE A 234 15.20 -3.74 2.30
N ILE A 235 16.33 -3.08 2.55
CA ILE A 235 16.36 -1.69 3.05
C ILE A 235 17.10 -0.80 2.06
N ALA A 236 16.36 0.15 1.48
CA ALA A 236 16.92 1.20 0.62
C ALA A 236 17.66 2.29 1.42
N GLY A 237 18.51 3.07 0.74
CA GLY A 237 19.18 4.22 1.35
C GLY A 237 20.45 3.88 2.17
N ARG A 238 21.08 2.73 1.91
CA ARG A 238 22.35 2.31 2.57
C ARG A 238 23.49 3.35 2.45
N THR A 239 23.48 4.16 1.39
CA THR A 239 24.47 5.20 1.10
C THR A 239 23.95 6.63 1.31
N ALA A 240 22.76 6.77 1.93
CA ALA A 240 22.14 8.08 2.12
C ALA A 240 22.93 8.93 3.14
N PRO A 241 23.18 10.22 2.86
CA PRO A 241 23.83 11.11 3.80
C PRO A 241 22.90 11.43 4.99
N PRO A 242 23.43 11.56 6.23
CA PRO A 242 22.64 11.95 7.40
C PRO A 242 21.96 13.32 7.25
N GLY A 243 20.78 13.49 7.86
CA GLY A 243 20.06 14.77 7.94
C GLY A 243 19.48 15.30 6.62
N LYS A 244 19.56 14.53 5.52
CA LYS A 244 19.00 14.90 4.22
C LYS A 244 17.73 14.11 3.94
N ARG A 245 16.67 14.81 3.50
CA ARG A 245 15.46 14.18 2.97
C ARG A 245 15.73 13.58 1.59
N MET A 246 15.39 12.31 1.40
CA MET A 246 15.62 11.57 0.16
C MET A 246 14.31 11.36 -0.62
N GLY A 247 13.80 12.42 -1.25
CA GLY A 247 12.54 12.38 -1.99
C GLY A 247 11.33 12.31 -1.06
N HIS A 248 10.99 11.10 -0.60
CA HIS A 248 9.87 10.87 0.32
C HIS A 248 10.00 11.71 1.61
N ALA A 249 8.86 12.17 2.12
CA ALA A 249 8.82 12.98 3.33
C ALA A 249 9.34 12.23 4.57
N GLY A 250 9.10 10.91 4.66
CA GLY A 250 9.58 10.07 5.75
C GLY A 250 11.03 9.60 5.62
N ALA A 251 11.67 9.77 4.46
CA ALA A 251 13.01 9.27 4.18
C ALA A 251 14.12 10.24 4.67
N ILE A 252 14.23 10.41 6.00
CA ILE A 252 15.26 11.24 6.63
C ILE A 252 15.87 10.55 7.85
N ILE A 253 17.20 10.51 7.90
CA ILE A 253 17.95 9.99 9.06
C ILE A 253 17.99 11.07 10.14
N SER A 254 17.47 10.76 11.33
CA SER A 254 17.46 11.67 12.49
C SER A 254 18.34 11.09 13.61
N GLY A 255 19.50 11.70 13.84
CA GLY A 255 20.47 11.23 14.83
C GLY A 255 21.02 9.84 14.47
N SER A 256 21.05 8.93 15.44
CA SER A 256 21.47 7.51 15.26
C SER A 256 20.32 6.57 14.87
N THR A 257 19.09 7.05 14.87
CA THR A 257 17.87 6.27 14.58
C THR A 257 17.45 6.41 13.12
N GLY A 258 16.88 5.34 12.55
CA GLY A 258 16.41 5.33 11.17
C GLY A 258 17.49 5.17 10.11
N THR A 259 18.68 4.69 10.50
CA THR A 259 19.72 4.32 9.54
C THR A 259 19.41 2.97 8.89
N ALA A 260 19.82 2.80 7.63
CA ALA A 260 19.68 1.51 6.96
C ALA A 260 20.42 0.38 7.70
N ALA A 261 21.59 0.67 8.26
CA ALA A 261 22.39 -0.30 9.01
C ALA A 261 21.67 -0.81 10.27
N ALA A 262 20.99 0.07 11.02
CA ALA A 262 20.22 -0.32 12.19
C ALA A 262 19.04 -1.24 11.81
N LYS A 263 18.32 -0.89 10.74
CA LYS A 263 17.20 -1.68 10.19
C LYS A 263 17.64 -3.06 9.72
N ILE A 264 18.73 -3.14 8.97
CA ILE A 264 19.32 -4.41 8.50
C ILE A 264 19.68 -5.30 9.67
N LYS A 265 20.40 -4.75 10.67
CA LYS A 265 20.78 -5.50 11.88
C LYS A 265 19.56 -6.02 12.64
N ALA A 266 18.48 -5.25 12.73
CA ALA A 266 17.24 -5.68 13.37
C ALA A 266 16.57 -6.83 12.61
N MET A 267 16.51 -6.74 11.27
CA MET A 267 15.98 -7.81 10.40
C MET A 267 16.81 -9.10 10.52
N GLU A 268 18.14 -9.00 10.47
CA GLU A 268 19.03 -10.17 10.65
C GLU A 268 18.82 -10.82 12.03
N ALA A 269 18.72 -10.03 13.10
CA ALA A 269 18.50 -10.52 14.47
C ALA A 269 17.10 -11.15 14.68
N ALA A 270 16.17 -10.90 13.75
CA ALA A 270 14.84 -11.49 13.68
C ALA A 270 14.75 -12.70 12.72
N GLY A 271 15.86 -13.09 12.07
CA GLY A 271 15.93 -14.27 11.21
C GLY A 271 15.52 -14.04 9.75
N PHE A 272 15.47 -12.79 9.30
CA PHE A 272 15.12 -12.48 7.92
C PHE A 272 16.25 -12.89 6.96
N GLY A 273 15.90 -13.32 5.75
CA GLY A 273 16.82 -13.24 4.62
C GLY A 273 16.97 -11.79 4.18
N VAL A 274 18.10 -11.13 4.48
CA VAL A 274 18.27 -9.71 4.12
C VAL A 274 18.98 -9.56 2.78
N ALA A 275 18.27 -9.03 1.78
CA ALA A 275 18.78 -8.78 0.45
C ALA A 275 19.75 -7.59 0.42
N GLU A 276 20.90 -7.75 -0.25
CA GLU A 276 21.83 -6.64 -0.49
C GLU A 276 21.39 -5.76 -1.66
N ARG A 277 20.86 -6.39 -2.71
CA ARG A 277 20.33 -5.76 -3.92
C ARG A 277 18.87 -6.15 -4.11
N PRO A 278 18.05 -5.33 -4.79
CA PRO A 278 16.67 -5.72 -5.10
C PRO A 278 16.57 -7.06 -5.83
N SER A 279 17.53 -7.35 -6.72
CA SER A 279 17.64 -8.62 -7.45
C SER A 279 17.85 -9.86 -6.57
N ASP A 280 18.36 -9.69 -5.34
CA ASP A 280 18.64 -10.81 -4.45
C ASP A 280 17.39 -11.35 -3.77
N VAL A 281 16.29 -10.57 -3.74
CA VAL A 281 15.03 -10.96 -3.08
C VAL A 281 14.50 -12.28 -3.63
N ALA A 282 14.41 -12.41 -4.95
CA ALA A 282 13.90 -13.62 -5.59
C ALA A 282 14.79 -14.84 -5.33
N ARG A 283 16.11 -14.65 -5.28
CA ARG A 283 17.06 -15.73 -4.94
C ARG A 283 16.87 -16.18 -3.49
N LEU A 284 16.81 -15.24 -2.54
CA LEU A 284 16.63 -15.55 -1.12
C LEU A 284 15.29 -16.23 -0.84
N LEU A 285 14.20 -15.82 -1.51
CA LEU A 285 12.92 -16.50 -1.39
C LEU A 285 13.02 -17.97 -1.79
N LYS A 286 13.70 -18.30 -2.90
CA LYS A 286 13.90 -19.71 -3.33
C LYS A 286 14.77 -20.53 -2.39
N GLU A 287 15.65 -19.90 -1.62
CA GLU A 287 16.49 -20.58 -0.64
C GLU A 287 15.72 -20.89 0.65
N LEU A 288 14.66 -20.11 0.95
CA LEU A 288 13.90 -20.19 2.19
C LEU A 288 12.55 -20.92 2.06
N MET A 289 12.02 -21.04 0.84
CA MET A 289 10.76 -21.74 0.51
C MET A 289 11.05 -23.11 -0.11
#